data_AF-A0A534IGZ5-F1
#
_entry.id   AF-A0A534IGZ5-F1
#
_cell.length_a   1.000
_cell.length_b   1.000
_cell.length_c   1.000
_cell.angle_alpha   90.00
_cell.angle_beta   90.00
_cell.angle_gamma   90.00
#
_symmetry.space_group_name_H-M   'P 1'
#
loop_
_entity.id
_entity.type
_entity.pdbx_description
1 polymer ?
#
loop_
_entity_poly.entity_id
_entity_poly.type
_entity_poly.pdbx_seq_one_letter_code
_entity_poly.pdbx_strand_id
1 'polypeptide(L)' 'VPDTLADLFFMEKDSKKFPDTGGWAYARFDYDPASATFTPNKGGTPTCGHVCHVAVKAKDYIFHPYQNR' A
#
# COMPACT_ATOMS: atom_id res chain seq x y z
N VAL A 1 -11.45 22.15 5.69
CA VAL A 1 -10.04 21.97 5.25
C VAL A 1 -9.51 20.74 5.97
N PRO A 2 -8.85 19.78 5.29
CA PRO A 2 -8.25 18.62 5.96
C PRO A 2 -7.23 19.03 7.03
N ASP A 3 -7.06 18.18 8.04
CA ASP A 3 -6.03 18.34 9.07
C ASP A 3 -4.66 17.83 8.56
N THR A 4 -3.75 17.55 9.47
CA THR A 4 -2.41 17.02 9.24
C THR A 4 -2.45 15.69 8.51
N LEU A 5 -1.58 15.53 7.51
CA LEU A 5 -1.38 14.26 6.81
C LEU A 5 -0.98 13.18 7.83
N ALA A 6 -1.66 12.04 7.84
CA ALA A 6 -1.34 10.96 8.77
C ALA A 6 -0.26 10.04 8.19
N ASP A 7 -0.57 9.37 7.08
CA ASP A 7 0.24 8.30 6.52
C ASP A 7 0.15 8.28 4.99
N LEU A 8 1.11 7.60 4.36
CA LEU A 8 1.06 7.22 2.95
C LEU A 8 1.07 5.69 2.81
N PHE A 9 0.29 5.19 1.84
CA PHE A 9 0.22 3.78 1.50
C PHE A 9 0.68 3.57 0.05
N PHE A 10 1.47 2.53 -0.16
CA PHE A 10 2.02 2.16 -1.47
C PHE A 10 1.72 0.70 -1.79
N MET A 11 1.55 0.42 -3.07
CA MET A 11 1.45 -0.93 -3.62
C MET A 11 2.47 -1.11 -4.75
N GLU A 12 3.25 -2.18 -4.70
CA GLU A 12 4.23 -2.54 -5.74
C GLU A 12 3.86 -3.87 -6.37
N LYS A 13 3.87 -3.94 -7.71
CA LYS A 13 3.65 -5.18 -8.45
C LYS A 13 4.98 -5.80 -8.89
N ASP A 14 5.32 -6.94 -8.30
CA ASP A 14 6.44 -7.79 -8.69
C ASP A 14 6.11 -9.26 -8.36
N SER A 15 5.76 -10.04 -9.40
CA SER A 15 5.37 -11.44 -9.25
C SER A 15 6.52 -12.37 -8.85
N LYS A 16 7.78 -11.96 -9.06
CA LYS A 16 8.95 -12.74 -8.65
C LYS A 16 9.26 -12.53 -7.18
N LYS A 17 9.16 -11.28 -6.70
CA LYS A 17 9.41 -10.94 -5.29
C LYS A 17 8.25 -11.30 -4.37
N PHE A 18 7.02 -11.23 -4.86
CA PHE A 18 5.81 -11.39 -4.02
C PHE A 18 4.87 -12.49 -4.55
N PRO A 19 5.35 -13.74 -4.70
CA PRO A 19 4.54 -14.83 -5.26
C PRO A 19 3.31 -15.16 -4.40
N ASP A 20 3.42 -15.02 -3.07
CA ASP A 20 2.38 -15.43 -2.12
C ASP A 20 1.17 -14.49 -2.07
N THR A 21 1.30 -13.29 -2.63
CA THR A 21 0.27 -12.23 -2.59
C THR A 21 -0.34 -11.94 -3.96
N GLY A 22 -0.12 -12.82 -4.94
CA GLY A 22 -0.51 -12.58 -6.33
C GLY A 22 0.33 -11.51 -7.01
N GLY A 23 1.58 -11.31 -6.55
CA GLY A 23 2.52 -10.37 -7.11
C GLY A 23 2.45 -8.96 -6.55
N TRP A 24 1.75 -8.73 -5.44
CA TRP A 24 1.55 -7.39 -4.86
C TRP A 24 2.13 -7.26 -3.45
N ALA A 25 3.00 -6.27 -3.24
CA ALA A 25 3.42 -5.84 -1.91
C ALA A 25 2.67 -4.60 -1.45
N TYR A 26 2.54 -4.45 -0.14
CA TYR A 26 1.86 -3.35 0.52
C TYR A 26 2.81 -2.70 1.51
N ALA A 27 3.00 -1.38 1.41
CA ALA A 27 3.85 -0.61 2.31
C ALA A 27 3.09 0.58 2.89
N ARG A 28 3.43 0.92 4.13
CA ARG A 28 2.92 2.10 4.83
C ARG A 28 4.11 2.94 5.29
N PHE A 29 3.98 4.24 5.14
CA PHE A 29 4.94 5.21 5.65
C PHE A 29 4.21 6.18 6.57
N ASP A 30 4.73 6.30 7.79
CA ASP A 30 4.22 7.24 8.78
C ASP A 30 4.82 8.63 8.49
N TYR A 31 4.00 9.69 8.56
CA TYR A 31 4.44 11.07 8.35
C TYR A 31 4.74 11.77 9.68
N ASP A 32 5.92 12.39 9.77
CA ASP A 32 6.25 13.30 10.87
C ASP A 32 6.09 14.75 10.39
N PRO A 33 5.08 15.49 10.89
CA PRO A 33 4.86 16.88 10.50
C PRO A 33 5.94 17.84 11.04
N ALA A 34 6.65 17.49 12.12
CA ALA A 34 7.66 18.37 12.71
C ALA A 34 8.92 18.44 11.83
N SER A 35 9.30 17.32 11.22
CA SER A 35 10.45 17.21 10.31
C SER A 35 10.06 17.17 8.83
N ALA A 36 8.77 17.10 8.52
CA ALA A 36 8.23 16.88 7.18
C ALA A 36 8.83 15.66 6.48
N THR A 37 9.05 14.57 7.22
CA THR A 37 9.69 13.34 6.72
C THR A 37 8.76 12.14 6.80
N PHE A 38 9.07 11.12 6.01
CA PHE A 38 8.38 9.84 6.01
C PHE A 38 9.29 8.74 6.51
N THR A 39 8.77 7.84 7.33
CA THR A 39 9.49 6.64 7.77
C THR A 39 8.67 5.38 7.50
N PRO A 40 9.30 4.27 7.10
CA PRO A 40 8.59 3.00 6.98
C PRO A 40 7.93 2.63 8.30
N ASN A 41 6.65 2.27 8.26
CA ASN A 41 5.95 1.83 9.46
C ASN A 41 6.61 0.56 10.02
N LYS A 42 7.00 0.59 11.30
CA LYS A 42 7.77 -0.50 11.93
C LYS A 42 6.99 -1.83 12.01
N GLY A 43 5.66 -1.77 12.04
CA GLY A 43 4.80 -2.96 12.06
C GLY A 43 4.40 -3.43 10.65
N GLY A 44 4.82 -2.72 9.60
CA GLY A 44 4.46 -3.05 8.23
C GLY A 44 5.16 -4.31 7.73
N THR A 45 4.40 -5.25 7.19
CA THR A 45 4.91 -6.33 6.36
C THR A 45 4.45 -6.14 4.93
N PRO A 46 5.18 -6.66 3.91
CA PRO A 46 4.74 -6.63 2.53
C PRO A 46 3.39 -7.29 2.28
N THR A 47 2.89 -8.10 3.22
CA THR A 47 1.64 -8.86 3.13
C THR A 47 0.45 -8.21 3.85
N CYS A 48 0.67 -7.13 4.62
CA CYS A 48 -0.34 -6.53 5.51
C CYS A 48 -1.66 -6.17 4.81
N GLY A 49 -1.59 -5.63 3.59
CA GLY A 49 -2.78 -5.27 2.81
C GLY A 49 -3.43 -6.44 2.06
N HIS A 50 -2.73 -7.57 1.87
CA HIS A 50 -3.18 -8.61 0.95
C HIS A 50 -4.54 -9.20 1.34
N VAL A 51 -4.76 -9.48 2.64
CA VAL A 51 -6.02 -10.08 3.14
C VAL A 51 -7.24 -9.23 2.76
N CYS A 52 -7.12 -7.90 2.86
CA CYS A 52 -8.20 -6.98 2.48
C CYS A 52 -8.39 -6.94 0.95
N HIS A 53 -7.29 -6.90 0.20
CA HIS A 53 -7.31 -6.74 -1.25
C HIS A 53 -7.71 -8.03 -2.01
N VAL A 54 -7.70 -9.21 -1.37
CA VAL A 54 -8.24 -10.46 -1.95
C VAL A 54 -9.69 -10.30 -2.40
N ALA A 55 -10.47 -9.43 -1.74
CA ALA A 55 -11.86 -9.14 -2.12
C ALA A 55 -12.01 -8.62 -3.56
N VAL A 56 -10.96 -7.99 -4.11
CA VAL A 56 -10.91 -7.45 -5.47
C VAL A 56 -9.85 -8.16 -6.33
N LYS A 57 -9.54 -9.42 -6.03
CA LYS A 57 -8.60 -10.24 -6.83
C LYS A 57 -8.93 -10.24 -8.33
N ALA A 58 -10.21 -10.28 -8.70
CA ALA A 58 -10.64 -10.23 -10.11
C ALA A 58 -10.32 -8.90 -10.80
N LYS A 59 -9.99 -7.85 -10.04
CA LYS A 59 -9.54 -6.53 -10.51
C LYS A 59 -8.04 -6.33 -10.23
N ASP A 60 -7.28 -7.43 -10.26
CA ASP A 60 -5.83 -7.43 -9.98
C ASP A 60 -5.48 -6.80 -8.62
N TYR A 61 -6.32 -7.07 -7.60
CA TYR A 61 -6.17 -6.57 -6.23
C TYR A 61 -6.30 -5.04 -6.07
N ILE A 62 -6.84 -4.32 -7.06
CA ILE A 62 -6.99 -2.86 -7.00
C ILE A 62 -8.48 -2.49 -6.84
N PHE A 63 -8.79 -1.73 -5.78
CA PHE A 63 -10.16 -1.24 -5.54
C PHE A 63 -10.57 -0.10 -6.46
N HIS A 64 -9.63 0.80 -6.75
CA HIS A 64 -9.92 1.90 -7.65
C HIS A 64 -10.09 1.36 -9.08
N PRO A 65 -11.08 1.82 -9.86
CA PRO A 65 -11.01 1.64 -11.29
C PRO A 65 -9.69 2.27 -11.73
N TYR A 66 -8.90 1.57 -12.53
CA TYR A 66 -7.67 2.13 -13.07
C TYR A 66 -8.03 3.47 -13.72
N GLN A 67 -7.46 4.59 -13.25
CA GLN A 67 -7.55 5.82 -14.03
C GLN A 67 -6.82 5.51 -15.33
N ASN A 68 -7.56 5.45 -16.44
CA ASN A 68 -6.96 5.58 -17.75
C ASN A 68 -6.06 6.81 -17.67
N ARG A 69 -4.76 6.58 -17.85
CA ARG A 69 -3.79 7.67 -17.98
C ARG A 69 -4.17 8.56 -19.16
#